data_AF-B8DVE7-F1
#
_entry.id   AF-B8DVE7-F1
#
_cell.length_a   1.000
_cell.length_b   1.000
_cell.length_c   1.000
_cell.angle_alpha   90.00
_cell.angle_beta   90.00
_cell.angle_gamma   90.00
#
_symmetry.space_group_name_H-M   'P 1'
#
loop_
_entity.id
_entity.type
_entity.pdbx_description
1 polymer ?
#
loop_
_entity_poly.entity_id
_entity_poly.type
_entity_poly.pdbx_seq_one_letter_code
_entity_poly.pdbx_strand_id
1 'polypeptide(L)'
;MEGKQPKLTPEQREAIDTLSSTPQYQGESKIKIFMKIPAKDKAAYSRTHFLVPLLAAVIVIALGTFVIVRLVSPVPRPALYAAAVSGSTPMGEADKLKDDYAKKLGKDVIIDDYFDMNKDGLSKLQTMIGNEQIDVVIAPHDVFAKLASFGYFDNLKTTLPAAEYAKVGKYAMAFHGFDDSRVTDAIDESGSGQGKSEPYGLLLEHAPRWDRIEGADDDALVGIAANTQQLDTAKNFIQYLYN
;
A
#
# COMPACT_ATOMS: atom_id res chain seq x y z
N MET A 1 48.68 -11.11 77.96
CA MET A 1 47.64 -10.12 78.24
C MET A 1 46.50 -10.38 77.27
N GLU A 2 45.40 -10.98 77.75
CA GLU A 2 44.20 -11.29 76.97
C GLU A 2 43.48 -10.01 76.52
N GLY A 3 43.30 -9.85 75.21
CA GLY A 3 42.49 -8.78 74.63
C GLY A 3 41.00 -9.09 74.83
N LYS A 4 40.32 -8.31 75.67
CA LYS A 4 38.86 -8.35 75.82
C LYS A 4 38.19 -7.97 74.50
N GLN A 5 37.45 -8.90 73.90
CA GLN A 5 36.54 -8.59 72.80
C GLN A 5 35.46 -7.59 73.27
N PRO A 6 35.13 -6.56 72.47
CA PRO A 6 34.07 -5.63 72.81
C PRO A 6 32.71 -6.36 72.86
N LYS A 7 31.99 -6.22 73.99
CA LYS A 7 30.66 -6.80 74.17
C LYS A 7 29.65 -5.99 73.35
N LEU A 8 29.21 -6.53 72.22
CA LEU A 8 28.09 -6.00 71.45
C LEU A 8 26.84 -5.88 72.34
N THR A 9 26.13 -4.75 72.22
CA THR A 9 24.83 -4.56 72.87
C THR A 9 23.78 -5.52 72.28
N PRO A 10 22.70 -5.83 73.01
CA PRO A 10 21.63 -6.70 72.52
C PRO A 10 21.06 -6.24 71.17
N GLU A 11 20.84 -4.93 71.01
CA GLU A 11 20.34 -4.32 69.77
C GLU A 11 21.32 -4.47 68.60
N GLN A 12 22.63 -4.34 68.87
CA GLN A 12 23.65 -4.55 67.84
C GLN A 12 23.75 -6.02 67.43
N ARG A 13 23.54 -6.96 68.36
CA ARG A 13 23.49 -8.38 68.03
C ARG A 13 22.27 -8.71 67.18
N GLU A 14 21.11 -8.16 67.50
CA GLU A 14 19.87 -8.36 66.73
C GLU A 14 19.95 -7.74 65.33
N ALA A 15 20.54 -6.56 65.20
CA ALA A 15 20.78 -5.93 63.90
C ALA A 15 21.76 -6.74 63.06
N ILE A 16 22.85 -7.24 63.65
CA ILE A 16 23.79 -8.12 62.95
C ILE A 16 23.10 -9.42 62.54
N ASP A 17 22.29 -10.03 63.41
CA ASP A 17 21.60 -11.30 63.13
C ASP A 17 20.54 -11.13 62.01
N THR A 18 19.84 -10.00 62.00
CA THR A 18 18.89 -9.64 60.93
C THR A 18 19.59 -9.37 59.60
N LEU A 19 20.81 -8.81 59.61
CA LEU A 19 21.60 -8.56 58.42
C LEU A 19 22.37 -9.80 57.94
N SER A 20 22.72 -10.73 58.83
CA SER A 20 23.40 -11.98 58.52
C SER A 20 22.46 -13.14 58.20
N SER A 21 21.17 -13.00 58.50
CA SER A 21 20.17 -14.01 58.16
C SER A 21 19.90 -13.98 56.65
N THR A 22 19.92 -15.17 56.05
CA THR A 22 19.57 -15.35 54.65
C THR A 22 18.16 -14.81 54.41
N PRO A 23 17.96 -13.86 53.48
CA PRO A 23 16.63 -13.35 53.16
C PRO A 23 15.67 -14.51 52.86
N GLN A 24 14.49 -14.49 53.49
CA GLN A 24 13.54 -15.61 53.56
C GLN A 24 13.10 -16.21 52.21
N TYR A 25 13.40 -15.55 51.09
CA TYR A 25 13.05 -15.97 49.73
C TYR A 25 14.21 -15.85 48.73
N GLN A 26 15.46 -15.82 49.19
CA GLN A 26 16.64 -15.68 48.33
C GLN A 26 16.72 -16.83 47.31
N GLY A 27 16.82 -16.50 46.02
CA GLY A 27 16.92 -17.47 44.93
C GLY A 27 15.59 -18.05 44.43
N GLU A 28 14.45 -17.71 45.02
CA GLU A 28 13.14 -18.15 44.52
C GLU A 28 12.64 -17.29 43.33
N SER A 29 11.88 -17.91 42.43
CA SER A 29 11.25 -17.17 41.33
C SER A 29 10.18 -16.23 41.87
N LYS A 30 10.03 -15.05 41.25
CA LYS A 30 9.05 -14.02 41.66
C LYS A 30 7.62 -14.56 41.82
N ILE A 31 7.25 -15.56 41.00
CA ILE A 31 5.96 -16.25 41.07
C ILE A 31 5.84 -17.10 42.35
N LYS A 32 6.88 -17.86 42.72
CA LYS A 32 6.91 -18.65 43.96
C LYS A 32 6.83 -17.76 45.20
N ILE A 33 7.52 -16.62 45.19
CA ILE A 33 7.45 -15.61 46.25
C ILE A 33 6.02 -15.06 46.37
N PHE A 34 5.41 -14.67 45.25
CA PHE A 34 4.02 -14.18 45.23
C PHE A 34 3.00 -15.19 45.77
N MET A 35 3.22 -16.49 45.56
CA MET A 35 2.36 -17.55 46.11
C MET A 35 2.51 -17.69 47.64
N LYS A 36 3.71 -17.44 48.18
CA LYS A 36 4.05 -17.64 49.60
C LYS A 36 3.82 -16.44 50.52
N ILE A 37 3.74 -15.22 49.99
CA ILE A 37 3.55 -14.00 50.80
C ILE A 37 2.10 -13.86 51.32
N PRO A 38 1.91 -13.22 52.51
CA PRO A 38 0.58 -12.95 53.07
C PRO A 38 -0.32 -12.14 52.13
N ALA A 39 -1.63 -12.36 52.19
CA ALA A 39 -2.60 -11.71 51.29
C ALA A 39 -2.53 -10.17 51.31
N LYS A 40 -2.21 -9.57 52.48
CA LYS A 40 -2.03 -8.13 52.66
C LYS A 40 -0.87 -7.53 51.85
N ASP A 41 0.16 -8.31 51.54
CA ASP A 41 1.39 -7.84 50.89
C ASP A 41 1.40 -8.12 49.37
N LYS A 42 0.45 -8.93 48.88
CA LYS A 42 0.37 -9.33 47.46
C LYS A 42 0.16 -8.17 46.50
N ALA A 43 -0.65 -7.19 46.90
CA ALA A 43 -0.94 -6.03 46.05
C ALA A 43 0.31 -5.16 45.82
N ALA A 44 1.07 -4.88 46.88
CA ALA A 44 2.32 -4.13 46.79
C ALA A 44 3.37 -4.91 45.99
N TYR A 45 3.53 -6.20 46.27
CA TYR A 45 4.49 -7.06 45.55
C TYR A 45 4.18 -7.13 44.04
N SER A 46 2.90 -7.23 43.67
CA SER A 46 2.47 -7.28 42.28
C SER A 46 2.78 -5.99 41.51
N ARG A 47 2.52 -4.83 42.13
CA ARG A 47 2.86 -3.53 41.54
C ARG A 47 4.35 -3.39 41.28
N THR A 48 5.18 -3.83 42.22
CA THR A 48 6.65 -3.70 42.11
C THR A 48 7.26 -4.67 41.10
N HIS A 49 6.73 -5.88 40.97
CA HIS A 49 7.42 -6.95 40.25
C HIS A 49 6.73 -7.48 39.00
N PHE A 50 5.40 -7.33 38.88
CA PHE A 50 4.64 -7.85 37.73
C PHE A 50 4.05 -6.75 36.85
N LEU A 51 3.89 -5.52 37.34
CA LEU A 51 3.22 -4.45 36.59
C LEU A 51 3.98 -4.04 35.31
N VAL A 52 5.29 -3.81 35.41
CA VAL A 52 6.14 -3.48 34.24
C VAL A 52 6.25 -4.66 33.26
N PRO A 53 6.53 -5.91 33.70
CA PRO A 53 6.52 -7.06 32.80
C PRO A 53 5.16 -7.32 32.13
N LEU A 54 4.06 -7.10 32.86
CA LEU A 54 2.71 -7.24 32.32
C LEU A 54 2.44 -6.18 31.24
N LEU A 55 2.78 -4.92 31.49
CA LEU A 55 2.67 -3.85 30.49
C LEU A 55 3.51 -4.16 29.25
N ALA A 56 4.76 -4.62 29.42
CA ALA A 56 5.61 -5.01 28.32
C ALA A 56 5.00 -6.17 27.50
N ALA A 57 4.46 -7.19 28.16
CA ALA A 57 3.77 -8.29 27.49
C ALA A 57 2.54 -7.82 26.70
N VAL A 58 1.73 -6.92 27.28
CA VAL A 58 0.56 -6.32 26.60
C VAL A 58 1.00 -5.54 25.35
N ILE A 59 2.07 -4.75 25.44
CA ILE A 59 2.62 -4.00 24.29
C ILE A 59 3.08 -4.97 23.19
N VAL A 60 3.81 -6.03 23.55
CA VAL A 60 4.27 -7.04 22.58
C VAL A 60 3.10 -7.73 21.90
N ILE A 61 2.06 -8.11 22.67
CA ILE A 61 0.85 -8.71 22.11
C ILE A 61 0.15 -7.71 21.18
N ALA A 62 -0.03 -6.46 21.60
CA ALA A 62 -0.68 -5.44 20.79
C ALA A 62 0.06 -5.17 19.48
N LEU A 63 1.40 -5.08 19.51
CA LEU A 63 2.23 -4.93 18.32
C LEU A 63 2.15 -6.18 17.42
N GLY A 64 2.19 -7.38 18.01
CA GLY A 64 2.02 -8.62 17.27
C GLY A 64 0.67 -8.70 16.57
N THR A 65 -0.42 -8.38 17.28
CA THR A 65 -1.77 -8.29 16.70
C THR A 65 -1.84 -7.23 15.61
N PHE A 66 -1.26 -6.05 15.81
CA PHE A 66 -1.22 -5.00 14.78
C PHE A 66 -0.53 -5.47 13.50
N VAL A 67 0.65 -6.10 13.62
CA VAL A 67 1.39 -6.64 12.47
C VAL A 67 0.59 -7.73 11.77
N ILE A 68 -0.01 -8.67 12.52
CA ILE A 68 -0.85 -9.73 11.95
C ILE A 68 -2.06 -9.13 11.22
N VAL A 69 -2.74 -8.16 11.82
CA VAL A 69 -3.87 -7.47 11.18
C VAL A 69 -3.42 -6.77 9.90
N ARG A 70 -2.26 -6.09 9.89
CA ARG A 70 -1.71 -5.46 8.69
C ARG A 70 -1.28 -6.43 7.60
N LEU A 71 -0.81 -7.62 7.96
CA LEU A 71 -0.44 -8.68 7.02
C LEU A 71 -1.67 -9.37 6.43
N VAL A 72 -2.73 -9.56 7.22
CA VAL A 72 -3.93 -10.33 6.82
C VAL A 72 -5.04 -9.44 6.28
N SER A 73 -5.06 -8.16 6.66
CA SER A 73 -6.04 -7.16 6.16
C SER A 73 -5.37 -6.32 5.07
N PRO A 74 -5.59 -6.63 3.78
CA PRO A 74 -5.11 -5.77 2.71
C PRO A 74 -5.70 -4.36 2.88
N VAL A 75 -4.89 -3.33 2.61
CA VAL A 75 -5.39 -1.96 2.52
C VAL A 75 -6.52 -1.96 1.48
N PRO A 76 -7.74 -1.48 1.81
CA PRO A 76 -8.83 -1.48 0.86
C PRO A 76 -8.43 -0.63 -0.34
N ARG A 77 -8.14 -1.30 -1.45
CA ARG A 77 -7.91 -0.69 -2.76
C ARG A 77 -9.28 -0.45 -3.42
N PRO A 78 -9.48 0.64 -4.17
CA PRO A 78 -10.66 0.76 -5.01
C PRO A 78 -10.76 -0.43 -5.99
N ALA A 79 -11.97 -0.74 -6.42
CA ALA A 79 -12.20 -1.77 -7.43
C ALA A 79 -11.60 -1.40 -8.79
N LEU A 80 -11.42 -0.10 -9.04
CA LEU A 80 -10.71 0.47 -10.18
C LEU A 80 -10.03 1.79 -9.76
N TYR A 81 -8.77 1.97 -10.14
CA TYR A 81 -8.13 3.28 -10.17
C TYR A 81 -7.74 3.62 -11.61
N ALA A 82 -8.40 4.62 -12.19
CA ALA A 82 -8.03 5.21 -13.46
C ALA A 82 -7.27 6.53 -13.23
N ALA A 83 -6.12 6.69 -13.87
CA ALA A 83 -5.41 7.97 -13.92
C ALA A 83 -5.79 8.71 -15.20
N ALA A 84 -6.48 9.83 -15.09
CA ALA A 84 -6.69 10.77 -16.19
C ALA A 84 -5.57 11.81 -16.16
N VAL A 85 -4.73 11.83 -17.19
CA VAL A 85 -3.59 12.73 -17.24
C VAL A 85 -4.04 14.12 -17.65
N SER A 86 -3.39 15.16 -17.10
CA SER A 86 -3.67 16.56 -17.42
C SER A 86 -3.76 16.77 -18.94
N GLY A 87 -4.87 17.36 -19.39
CA GLY A 87 -5.18 17.54 -20.81
C GLY A 87 -6.22 16.56 -21.35
N SER A 88 -6.47 15.43 -20.68
CA SER A 88 -7.51 14.47 -21.12
C SER A 88 -8.92 14.95 -20.79
N THR A 89 -9.11 15.56 -19.62
CA THR A 89 -10.38 16.14 -19.18
C THR A 89 -10.13 17.44 -18.43
N PRO A 90 -11.11 18.36 -18.36
CA PRO A 90 -11.09 19.45 -17.40
C PRO A 90 -11.11 18.90 -15.97
N MET A 91 -10.49 19.64 -15.05
CA MET A 91 -10.39 19.23 -13.64
C MET A 91 -11.78 19.14 -13.00
N GLY A 92 -12.07 18.01 -12.35
CA GLY A 92 -13.35 17.68 -11.71
C GLY A 92 -14.38 17.09 -12.66
N GLU A 93 -14.22 17.17 -13.99
CA GLU A 93 -15.22 16.64 -14.93
C GLU A 93 -15.20 15.11 -15.04
N ALA A 94 -14.09 14.48 -14.65
CA ALA A 94 -13.98 13.03 -14.53
C ALA A 94 -14.87 12.44 -13.41
N ASP A 95 -15.35 13.26 -12.46
CA ASP A 95 -16.18 12.80 -11.34
C ASP A 95 -17.52 12.22 -11.80
N LYS A 96 -18.11 12.73 -12.88
CA LYS A 96 -19.36 12.18 -13.44
C LYS A 96 -19.17 10.74 -13.92
N LEU A 97 -18.06 10.50 -14.64
CA LEU A 97 -17.71 9.17 -15.13
C LEU A 97 -17.42 8.20 -13.97
N LYS A 98 -16.71 8.71 -12.94
CA LYS A 98 -16.42 7.98 -11.70
C LYS A 98 -17.72 7.56 -11.00
N ASP A 99 -18.62 8.50 -10.74
CA ASP A 99 -19.86 8.25 -10.00
C ASP A 99 -20.78 7.28 -10.74
N ASP A 100 -20.93 7.44 -12.06
CA ASP A 100 -21.73 6.54 -12.88
C ASP A 100 -21.17 5.11 -12.89
N TYR A 101 -19.85 4.96 -13.02
CA TYR A 101 -19.22 3.64 -13.03
C TYR A 101 -19.20 2.99 -11.64
N ALA A 102 -18.94 3.76 -10.58
CA ALA A 102 -19.01 3.31 -9.19
C ALA A 102 -20.42 2.78 -8.86
N LYS A 103 -21.46 3.51 -9.28
CA LYS A 103 -22.86 3.10 -9.12
C LYS A 103 -23.17 1.81 -9.87
N LYS A 104 -22.66 1.65 -11.09
CA LYS A 104 -22.83 0.41 -11.88
C LYS A 104 -22.14 -0.77 -11.20
N LEU A 105 -20.94 -0.55 -10.65
CA LEU A 105 -20.11 -1.60 -10.06
C LEU A 105 -20.54 -1.96 -8.63
N GLY A 106 -21.22 -1.04 -7.93
CA GLY A 106 -21.57 -1.18 -6.51
C GLY A 106 -20.33 -1.23 -5.60
N LYS A 107 -19.20 -0.68 -6.06
CA LYS A 107 -17.91 -0.66 -5.38
C LYS A 107 -17.22 0.68 -5.57
N ASP A 108 -16.22 0.92 -4.73
CA ASP A 108 -15.38 2.12 -4.81
C ASP A 108 -14.58 2.17 -6.12
N VAL A 109 -14.58 3.32 -6.77
CA VAL A 109 -13.89 3.61 -8.03
C VAL A 109 -13.24 4.98 -7.91
N ILE A 110 -12.00 5.08 -8.35
CA ILE A 110 -11.28 6.34 -8.46
C ILE A 110 -11.00 6.61 -9.93
N ILE A 111 -11.35 7.82 -10.38
CA ILE A 111 -10.82 8.41 -11.62
C ILE A 111 -10.17 9.73 -11.20
N ASP A 112 -8.85 9.73 -11.11
CA ASP A 112 -8.05 10.86 -10.61
C ASP A 112 -7.47 11.62 -11.80
N ASP A 113 -7.89 12.88 -11.96
CA ASP A 113 -7.47 13.78 -13.03
C ASP A 113 -6.32 14.73 -12.64
N TYR A 114 -5.70 14.49 -11.47
CA TYR A 114 -4.70 15.36 -10.89
C TYR A 114 -3.25 15.01 -11.29
N PHE A 115 -3.04 14.38 -12.45
CA PHE A 115 -1.70 14.02 -12.94
C PHE A 115 -1.16 15.08 -13.90
N ASP A 116 -0.58 16.16 -13.35
CA ASP A 116 0.05 17.23 -14.13
C ASP A 116 1.47 16.85 -14.60
N MET A 117 1.61 16.55 -15.90
CA MET A 117 2.88 16.10 -16.49
C MET A 117 3.96 17.19 -16.52
N ASN A 118 3.61 18.46 -16.33
CA ASN A 118 4.56 19.57 -16.25
C ASN A 118 5.09 19.80 -14.82
N LYS A 119 4.57 19.07 -13.83
CA LYS A 119 5.01 19.10 -12.43
C LYS A 119 5.51 17.72 -12.01
N ASP A 120 4.97 17.17 -10.92
CA ASP A 120 5.30 15.88 -10.34
C ASP A 120 4.38 14.75 -10.81
N GLY A 121 3.45 15.01 -11.75
CA GLY A 121 2.46 14.05 -12.21
C GLY A 121 3.06 12.79 -12.83
N LEU A 122 4.15 12.92 -13.59
CA LEU A 122 4.85 11.74 -14.14
C LEU A 122 5.44 10.87 -13.03
N SER A 123 6.23 11.43 -12.12
CA SER A 123 6.83 10.67 -11.02
C SER A 123 5.79 10.05 -10.09
N LYS A 124 4.69 10.76 -9.81
CA LYS A 124 3.53 10.24 -9.08
C LYS A 124 2.93 9.04 -9.83
N LEU A 125 2.63 9.19 -11.12
CA LEU A 125 2.03 8.13 -11.93
C LEU A 125 2.94 6.89 -11.98
N GLN A 126 4.25 7.08 -12.23
CA GLN A 126 5.24 6.00 -12.25
C GLN A 126 5.31 5.27 -10.92
N THR A 127 5.31 5.99 -9.80
CA THR A 127 5.31 5.41 -8.45
C THR A 127 4.04 4.58 -8.21
N MET A 128 2.89 5.10 -8.61
CA MET A 128 1.60 4.41 -8.43
C MET A 128 1.47 3.18 -9.34
N ILE A 129 1.94 3.26 -10.59
CA ILE A 129 2.05 2.11 -11.49
C ILE A 129 3.02 1.09 -10.88
N GLY A 130 4.21 1.48 -10.44
CA GLY A 130 5.18 0.57 -9.81
C GLY A 130 4.67 -0.11 -8.53
N ASN A 131 3.76 0.55 -7.80
CA ASN A 131 3.04 -0.01 -6.65
C ASN A 131 1.76 -0.77 -7.04
N GLU A 132 1.54 -1.01 -8.34
CA GLU A 132 0.40 -1.75 -8.90
C GLU A 132 -0.96 -1.13 -8.53
N GLN A 133 -1.01 0.19 -8.29
CA GLN A 133 -2.21 0.91 -7.85
C GLN A 133 -3.07 1.42 -9.00
N ILE A 134 -2.47 1.69 -10.16
CA ILE A 134 -3.17 2.15 -11.36
C ILE A 134 -3.61 0.95 -12.19
N ASP A 135 -4.86 0.97 -12.62
CA ASP A 135 -5.45 -0.08 -13.47
C ASP A 135 -5.57 0.38 -14.92
N VAL A 136 -5.92 1.65 -15.10
CA VAL A 136 -6.19 2.26 -16.40
C VAL A 136 -5.53 3.63 -16.42
N VAL A 137 -4.96 4.00 -17.56
CA VAL A 137 -4.50 5.37 -17.81
C VAL A 137 -5.28 5.92 -18.99
N ILE A 138 -5.73 7.16 -18.84
CA ILE A 138 -6.29 7.97 -19.90
C ILE A 138 -5.36 9.17 -20.08
N ALA A 139 -4.87 9.40 -21.30
CA ALA A 139 -3.90 10.46 -21.55
C ALA A 139 -4.06 11.05 -22.95
N PRO A 140 -3.65 12.32 -23.17
CA PRO A 140 -3.49 12.88 -24.51
C PRO A 140 -2.50 12.04 -25.33
N HIS A 141 -2.65 12.05 -26.64
CA HIS A 141 -1.92 11.16 -27.54
C HIS A 141 -0.38 11.17 -27.37
N ASP A 142 0.24 12.34 -27.29
CA ASP A 142 1.69 12.49 -27.13
C ASP A 142 2.19 11.95 -25.78
N VAL A 143 1.45 12.23 -24.72
CA VAL A 143 1.74 11.70 -23.38
C VAL A 143 1.55 10.19 -23.35
N PHE A 144 0.48 9.67 -23.95
CA PHE A 144 0.23 8.24 -24.03
C PHE A 144 1.36 7.51 -24.76
N ALA A 145 1.83 8.04 -25.89
CA ALA A 145 2.95 7.47 -26.64
C ALA A 145 4.23 7.40 -25.79
N LYS A 146 4.52 8.46 -25.01
CA LYS A 146 5.64 8.47 -24.05
C LYS A 146 5.47 7.43 -22.94
N LEU A 147 4.25 7.28 -22.40
CA LEU A 147 3.96 6.27 -21.38
C LEU A 147 4.08 4.83 -21.93
N ALA A 148 3.69 4.61 -23.18
CA ALA A 148 3.89 3.34 -23.86
C ALA A 148 5.39 3.02 -24.04
N SER A 149 6.22 4.02 -24.34
CA SER A 149 7.67 3.84 -24.50
C SER A 149 8.37 3.39 -23.22
N PHE A 150 7.78 3.70 -22.04
CA PHE A 150 8.20 3.19 -20.73
C PHE A 150 7.76 1.75 -20.45
N GLY A 151 6.89 1.16 -21.29
CA GLY A 151 6.37 -0.19 -21.10
C GLY A 151 5.23 -0.27 -20.08
N TYR A 152 4.51 0.82 -19.84
CA TYR A 152 3.45 0.86 -18.82
C TYR A 152 2.12 0.23 -19.24
N PHE A 153 1.96 -0.16 -20.51
CA PHE A 153 0.69 -0.68 -21.02
C PHE A 153 0.76 -2.12 -21.48
N ASP A 154 -0.33 -2.85 -21.25
CA ASP A 154 -0.51 -4.20 -21.78
C ASP A 154 -1.06 -4.18 -23.21
N ASN A 155 -0.78 -5.23 -23.99
CA ASN A 155 -1.24 -5.35 -25.37
C ASN A 155 -2.74 -5.69 -25.42
N LEU A 156 -3.58 -4.71 -25.77
CA LEU A 156 -5.04 -4.85 -25.71
C LEU A 156 -5.59 -5.97 -26.61
N LYS A 157 -4.89 -6.33 -27.69
CA LYS A 157 -5.28 -7.45 -28.56
C LYS A 157 -5.20 -8.80 -27.86
N THR A 158 -4.25 -8.97 -26.95
CA THR A 158 -4.09 -10.19 -26.15
C THR A 158 -4.77 -10.09 -24.79
N THR A 159 -4.90 -8.87 -24.26
CA THR A 159 -5.49 -8.62 -22.95
C THR A 159 -7.02 -8.71 -23.00
N LEU A 160 -7.66 -8.05 -23.97
CA LEU A 160 -9.11 -8.09 -24.11
C LEU A 160 -9.57 -9.44 -24.69
N PRO A 161 -10.72 -9.99 -24.24
CA PRO A 161 -11.36 -11.11 -24.91
C PRO A 161 -11.55 -10.84 -26.41
N ALA A 162 -11.33 -11.82 -27.27
CA ALA A 162 -11.35 -11.62 -28.74
C ALA A 162 -12.65 -10.98 -29.25
N ALA A 163 -13.81 -11.37 -28.69
CA ALA A 163 -15.11 -10.80 -29.05
C ALA A 163 -15.28 -9.34 -28.60
N GLU A 164 -14.61 -8.95 -27.52
CA GLU A 164 -14.58 -7.57 -27.01
C GLU A 164 -13.61 -6.72 -27.83
N TYR A 165 -12.41 -7.22 -28.09
CA TYR A 165 -11.45 -6.56 -28.97
C TYR A 165 -12.01 -6.33 -30.36
N ALA A 166 -12.78 -7.27 -30.92
CA ALA A 166 -13.41 -7.09 -32.23
C ALA A 166 -14.36 -5.87 -32.31
N LYS A 167 -14.95 -5.43 -31.19
CA LYS A 167 -15.84 -4.26 -31.14
C LYS A 167 -15.08 -2.95 -31.15
N VAL A 168 -13.95 -2.91 -30.44
CA VAL A 168 -13.17 -1.68 -30.20
C VAL A 168 -11.89 -1.59 -31.02
N GLY A 169 -11.47 -2.68 -31.65
CA GLY A 169 -10.16 -2.79 -32.32
C GLY A 169 -9.97 -1.84 -33.51
N LYS A 170 -11.04 -1.26 -34.05
CA LYS A 170 -10.96 -0.17 -35.03
C LYS A 170 -10.43 1.15 -34.45
N TYR A 171 -10.52 1.33 -33.13
CA TYR A 171 -9.98 2.47 -32.38
C TYR A 171 -8.58 2.18 -31.82
N ALA A 172 -8.05 0.97 -32.03
CA ALA A 172 -6.77 0.57 -31.47
C ALA A 172 -5.62 1.30 -32.17
N MET A 173 -4.76 1.92 -31.36
CA MET A 173 -3.57 2.60 -31.81
C MET A 173 -2.33 1.85 -31.33
N ALA A 174 -1.40 1.63 -32.27
CA ALA A 174 -0.17 0.93 -32.00
C ALA A 174 0.93 1.91 -31.60
N PHE A 175 1.63 1.61 -30.50
CA PHE A 175 2.76 2.39 -30.02
C PHE A 175 3.96 1.48 -29.78
N HIS A 176 5.17 2.02 -29.88
CA HIS A 176 6.36 1.28 -29.51
C HIS A 176 6.47 1.18 -27.99
N GLY A 177 6.61 -0.06 -27.50
CA GLY A 177 6.80 -0.34 -26.09
C GLY A 177 8.24 -0.14 -25.61
N PHE A 178 8.51 -0.63 -24.40
CA PHE A 178 9.87 -0.76 -23.88
C PHE A 178 10.58 -1.99 -24.47
N ASP A 179 11.82 -1.83 -24.90
CA ASP A 179 12.75 -2.90 -25.25
C ASP A 179 13.73 -3.15 -24.09
N ASP A 180 13.64 -4.33 -23.49
CA ASP A 180 14.50 -4.79 -22.40
C ASP A 180 15.80 -5.47 -22.88
N SER A 181 15.92 -5.74 -24.19
CA SER A 181 17.08 -6.42 -24.76
C SER A 181 18.33 -5.55 -24.87
N ARG A 182 18.19 -4.24 -24.70
CA ARG A 182 19.26 -3.23 -24.81
C ARG A 182 19.48 -2.43 -23.53
N VAL A 183 19.00 -2.91 -22.39
CA VAL A 183 19.23 -2.25 -21.10
C VAL A 183 20.73 -2.25 -20.79
N THR A 184 21.38 -1.13 -21.04
CA THR A 184 22.70 -0.84 -20.50
C THR A 184 22.54 -0.30 -19.08
N ASP A 185 23.56 -0.43 -18.22
CA ASP A 185 23.55 0.07 -16.83
C ASP A 185 23.32 1.61 -16.69
N ALA A 186 23.18 2.32 -17.81
CA ALA A 186 22.67 3.68 -17.82
C ALA A 186 21.19 3.67 -17.42
N ILE A 187 20.88 4.27 -16.27
CA ILE A 187 19.52 4.54 -15.83
C ILE A 187 18.93 5.53 -16.83
N ASP A 188 18.30 5.03 -17.88
CA ASP A 188 17.53 5.87 -18.80
C ASP A 188 16.19 6.17 -18.12
N GLU A 189 16.06 7.39 -17.61
CA GLU A 189 14.78 7.93 -17.12
C GLU A 189 13.77 8.11 -18.27
N SER A 190 14.22 7.98 -19.53
CA SER A 190 13.39 7.96 -20.74
C SER A 190 13.18 6.52 -21.24
N GLY A 191 11.93 6.12 -21.47
CA GLY A 191 11.60 4.76 -21.88
C GLY A 191 12.20 4.48 -23.24
N SER A 192 12.72 3.27 -23.45
CA SER A 192 13.54 2.99 -24.63
C SER A 192 12.78 3.16 -25.94
N GLY A 193 11.44 3.00 -25.95
CA GLY A 193 10.58 3.24 -27.13
C GLY A 193 10.98 2.42 -28.37
N GLN A 194 11.79 1.39 -28.16
CA GLN A 194 12.36 0.52 -29.18
C GLN A 194 11.70 -0.86 -29.15
N GLY A 195 10.76 -1.07 -28.24
CA GLY A 195 10.01 -2.30 -28.13
C GLY A 195 9.09 -2.52 -29.33
N LYS A 196 8.40 -3.66 -29.33
CA LYS A 196 7.42 -3.98 -30.37
C LYS A 196 6.35 -2.89 -30.43
N SER A 197 5.91 -2.60 -31.65
CA SER A 197 4.73 -1.76 -31.89
C SER A 197 3.51 -2.65 -31.76
N GLU A 198 2.71 -2.41 -30.71
CA GLU A 198 1.53 -3.22 -30.37
C GLU A 198 0.36 -2.30 -30.00
N PRO A 199 -0.90 -2.76 -30.11
CA PRO A 199 -2.08 -1.96 -29.82
C PRO A 199 -2.26 -1.77 -28.30
N TYR A 200 -1.54 -0.80 -27.75
CA TYR A 200 -1.51 -0.50 -26.32
C TYR A 200 -2.64 0.44 -25.87
N GLY A 201 -3.19 1.25 -26.79
CA GLY A 201 -4.23 2.23 -26.49
C GLY A 201 -5.43 2.12 -27.43
N LEU A 202 -6.59 2.57 -26.96
CA LEU A 202 -7.77 2.82 -27.77
C LEU A 202 -8.07 4.32 -27.77
N LEU A 203 -8.25 4.89 -28.96
CA LEU A 203 -8.69 6.27 -29.14
C LEU A 203 -10.10 6.46 -28.60
N LEU A 204 -10.28 7.41 -27.69
CA LEU A 204 -11.56 7.69 -27.04
C LEU A 204 -12.53 8.49 -27.90
N GLU A 205 -12.07 8.96 -29.07
CA GLU A 205 -12.94 9.53 -30.10
C GLU A 205 -14.15 8.61 -30.34
N HIS A 206 -15.35 9.14 -30.11
CA HIS A 206 -16.62 8.43 -30.25
C HIS A 206 -16.89 7.33 -29.21
N ALA A 207 -16.18 7.33 -28.08
CA ALA A 207 -16.56 6.51 -26.92
C ALA A 207 -17.78 7.17 -26.23
N PRO A 208 -19.00 6.59 -26.29
CA PRO A 208 -20.23 7.30 -25.91
C PRO A 208 -20.32 7.78 -24.46
N ARG A 209 -19.49 7.24 -23.56
CA ARG A 209 -19.38 7.70 -22.17
C ARG A 209 -18.33 8.80 -21.99
N TRP A 210 -17.29 8.79 -22.82
CA TRP A 210 -16.28 9.83 -22.86
C TRP A 210 -16.85 11.13 -23.43
N ASP A 211 -17.57 11.04 -24.56
CA ASP A 211 -18.20 12.17 -25.25
C ASP A 211 -19.22 12.95 -24.39
N ARG A 212 -19.63 12.41 -23.23
CA ARG A 212 -20.53 13.08 -22.27
C ARG A 212 -19.80 14.00 -21.30
N ILE A 213 -18.48 13.89 -21.24
CA ILE A 213 -17.63 14.72 -20.39
C ILE A 213 -17.37 16.01 -21.16
N GLU A 214 -17.88 17.11 -20.64
CA GLU A 214 -17.73 18.41 -21.30
C GLU A 214 -16.25 18.81 -21.34
N GLY A 215 -15.75 19.16 -22.54
CA GLY A 215 -14.36 19.58 -22.74
C GLY A 215 -13.32 18.46 -22.63
N ALA A 216 -13.74 17.19 -22.63
CA ALA A 216 -12.81 16.07 -22.76
C ALA A 216 -12.10 16.12 -24.11
N ASP A 217 -10.86 15.64 -24.12
CA ASP A 217 -10.03 15.55 -25.32
C ASP A 217 -10.47 14.36 -26.17
N ASP A 218 -10.93 14.64 -27.38
CA ASP A 218 -11.37 13.62 -28.34
C ASP A 218 -10.19 12.75 -28.82
N ASP A 219 -8.96 13.29 -28.79
CA ASP A 219 -7.74 12.58 -29.19
C ASP A 219 -7.10 11.79 -28.03
N ALA A 220 -7.72 11.81 -26.84
CA ALA A 220 -7.23 11.06 -25.70
C ALA A 220 -7.30 9.54 -25.95
N LEU A 221 -6.36 8.82 -25.35
CA LEU A 221 -6.31 7.36 -25.41
C LEU A 221 -6.51 6.76 -24.03
N VAL A 222 -7.15 5.58 -24.00
CA VAL A 222 -7.24 4.73 -22.82
C VAL A 222 -6.41 3.45 -23.00
N GLY A 223 -5.67 3.07 -21.96
CA GLY A 223 -4.85 1.85 -21.91
C GLY A 223 -4.92 1.15 -20.55
N ILE A 224 -4.68 -0.15 -20.53
CA ILE A 224 -4.61 -0.95 -19.29
C ILE A 224 -3.16 -0.97 -18.81
N ALA A 225 -2.94 -0.68 -17.53
CA ALA A 225 -1.61 -0.75 -16.93
C ALA A 225 -1.08 -2.19 -16.95
N ALA A 226 0.17 -2.38 -17.39
CA ALA A 226 0.77 -3.71 -17.61
C ALA A 226 0.79 -4.60 -16.34
N ASN A 227 0.84 -4.00 -15.16
CA ASN A 227 0.92 -4.68 -13.87
C ASN A 227 -0.32 -4.48 -12.99
N THR A 228 -1.48 -4.20 -13.58
CA THR A 228 -2.75 -4.08 -12.84
C THR A 228 -3.07 -5.37 -12.07
N GLN A 229 -3.52 -5.23 -10.81
CA GLN A 229 -4.11 -6.33 -10.02
C GLN A 229 -5.64 -6.40 -10.16
N GLN A 230 -6.28 -5.48 -10.89
CA GLN A 230 -7.73 -5.43 -11.12
C GLN A 230 -8.06 -5.62 -12.61
N LEU A 231 -7.35 -6.54 -13.28
CA LEU A 231 -7.41 -6.73 -14.72
C LEU A 231 -8.84 -6.87 -15.26
N ASP A 232 -9.68 -7.68 -14.62
CA ASP A 232 -11.07 -7.86 -15.06
C ASP A 232 -11.89 -6.57 -14.93
N THR A 233 -11.69 -5.78 -13.87
CA THR A 233 -12.35 -4.49 -13.73
C THR A 233 -11.85 -3.47 -14.74
N ALA A 234 -10.55 -3.48 -15.07
CA ALA A 234 -9.96 -2.63 -16.11
C ALA A 234 -10.54 -2.94 -17.50
N LYS A 235 -10.67 -4.22 -17.86
CA LYS A 235 -11.34 -4.67 -19.10
C LYS A 235 -12.79 -4.20 -19.13
N ASN A 236 -13.53 -4.41 -18.04
CA ASN A 236 -14.92 -3.99 -17.92
C ASN A 236 -15.09 -2.47 -18.03
N PHE A 237 -14.10 -1.70 -17.55
CA PHE A 237 -14.10 -0.24 -17.66
C PHE A 237 -13.90 0.20 -19.12
N ILE A 238 -12.96 -0.40 -19.86
CA ILE A 238 -12.84 -0.16 -21.31
C ILE A 238 -14.17 -0.47 -21.99
N GLN A 239 -14.77 -1.64 -21.74
CA GLN A 239 -16.07 -1.96 -22.33
C GLN A 239 -17.15 -0.94 -21.94
N TYR A 240 -17.13 -0.45 -20.71
CA TYR A 240 -18.08 0.55 -20.26
C TYR A 240 -17.94 1.88 -21.03
N LEU A 241 -16.71 2.32 -21.33
CA LEU A 241 -16.48 3.57 -22.08
C LEU A 241 -17.13 3.55 -23.47
N TYR A 242 -17.09 2.40 -24.16
CA TYR A 242 -17.59 2.22 -25.52
C TYR A 242 -19.05 1.74 -25.61
N ASN A 243 -19.79 1.66 -24.49
CA ASN A 243 -21.21 1.23 -24.43
C ASN A 243 -22.16 2.31 -23.87
#